data_AF-A0A915DMM5-F1
#
_entry.id   AF-A0A915DMM5-F1
#
_cell.length_a   1.000
_cell.length_b   1.000
_cell.length_c   1.000
_cell.angle_alpha   90.00
_cell.angle_beta   90.00
_cell.angle_gamma   90.00
#
_symmetry.space_group_name_H-M   'P 1'
#
loop_
_entity.id
_entity.type
_entity.pdbx_description
1 polymer ?
#
loop_
_entity_poly.entity_id
_entity_poly.type
_entity_poly.pdbx_seq_one_letter_code
_entity_poly.pdbx_strand_id
1 'polypeptide(L)'
;MDFRFFSSFGESPSDAHAVVKDLLKHHKDHNRKCRSDLGLSITVDKAYELGNAIEHLDKKFHEHTQMLRQNEGSLISGTNTVLEYDSAKNKTDKLVEILKAKIVWANTSEEIQLLEPTDRSLKYQKLVSLQKSFDVLHKQQKDEFLSWFSSATVLAIDSNDAKQLESLKEKYLMLNRSKAFEETFGSFARNKIKCFIDEKGNEHKVWDILQEVFSVWKRCYRLADSFIGPHGSKLIASNLYEGVLAKWSVILDIVTSLTTTSSNDPFVAAREIGKICNDFLEYVSSEGDEHIAEVSNKICQKIFSVMGDGYRKHVTSLLLCTINKITAPEKSSRFRHNWVFPYLEEIHSCMREMINEARSTFGPNFSPHIVPSFEEGIKELNSLIRNQDILNIKRENADVRTKRTVQENTEDKISAICVTGALVNIVHEVNRYILECYSEAKFQGIVEPCLISNVNLLDRLNKK
;
A
#
# COMPACT_ATOMS: atom_id res chain seq x y z
N MET A 1 -3.51 -55.98 -66.28
CA MET A 1 -4.57 -55.16 -65.66
C MET A 1 -5.40 -56.07 -64.80
N ASP A 2 -5.45 -55.80 -63.50
CA ASP A 2 -6.55 -56.21 -62.61
C ASP A 2 -6.67 -55.13 -61.52
N PHE A 3 -7.62 -54.21 -61.71
CA PHE A 3 -7.89 -53.05 -60.86
C PHE A 3 -8.87 -53.45 -59.73
N ARG A 4 -8.43 -54.24 -58.76
CA ARG A 4 -9.27 -54.61 -57.59
C ARG A 4 -8.63 -54.32 -56.23
N PHE A 5 -7.88 -53.23 -56.11
CA PHE A 5 -7.29 -52.82 -54.82
C PHE A 5 -7.69 -51.41 -54.34
N PHE A 6 -8.57 -50.72 -55.04
CA PHE A 6 -9.07 -49.41 -54.60
C PHE A 6 -10.46 -49.53 -53.98
N SER A 7 -10.52 -49.96 -52.72
CA SER A 7 -11.72 -49.78 -51.90
C SER A 7 -11.37 -49.65 -50.42
N SER A 8 -10.66 -48.57 -50.05
CA SER A 8 -10.80 -47.84 -48.77
C SER A 8 -9.70 -46.75 -48.70
N PHE A 9 -9.98 -45.55 -49.18
CA PHE A 9 -9.11 -44.40 -48.92
C PHE A 9 -9.50 -43.78 -47.57
N GLY A 10 -8.59 -43.82 -46.59
CA GLY A 10 -8.70 -43.10 -45.32
C GLY A 10 -8.27 -41.63 -45.46
N GLU A 11 -8.95 -40.73 -44.75
CA GLU A 11 -8.86 -39.27 -44.89
C GLU A 11 -7.66 -38.61 -44.15
N SER A 12 -6.58 -39.33 -43.81
CA SER A 12 -5.42 -38.73 -43.13
C SER A 12 -4.17 -38.59 -44.03
N PRO A 13 -3.39 -37.49 -43.93
CA PRO A 13 -2.15 -37.30 -44.69
C PRO A 13 -1.10 -38.39 -44.43
N SER A 14 -1.15 -39.05 -43.27
CA SER A 14 -0.23 -40.15 -42.92
C SER A 14 -0.54 -41.42 -43.73
N ASP A 15 -1.82 -41.69 -44.01
CA ASP A 15 -2.26 -42.84 -44.80
C ASP A 15 -1.87 -42.67 -46.27
N ALA A 16 -1.96 -41.42 -46.79
CA ALA A 16 -1.49 -41.09 -48.12
C ALA A 16 0.03 -41.28 -48.27
N HIS A 17 0.82 -40.95 -47.24
CA HIS A 17 2.26 -41.14 -47.25
C HIS A 17 2.66 -42.63 -47.23
N ALA A 18 1.96 -43.44 -46.44
CA ALA A 18 2.17 -44.90 -46.41
C ALA A 18 1.87 -45.55 -47.77
N VAL A 19 0.76 -45.15 -48.42
CA VAL A 19 0.38 -45.64 -49.76
C VAL A 19 1.40 -45.24 -50.81
N VAL A 20 1.93 -44.02 -50.77
CA VAL A 20 2.99 -43.56 -51.69
C VAL A 20 4.31 -44.33 -51.45
N LYS A 21 4.67 -44.61 -50.19
CA LYS A 21 5.86 -45.39 -49.83
C LYS A 21 5.75 -46.83 -50.33
N ASP A 22 4.58 -47.45 -50.23
CA ASP A 22 4.33 -48.80 -50.74
C ASP A 22 4.28 -48.86 -52.27
N LEU A 23 3.69 -47.87 -52.94
CA LEU A 23 3.71 -47.76 -54.41
C LEU A 23 5.14 -47.59 -54.95
N LEU A 24 5.96 -46.76 -54.29
CA LEU A 24 7.37 -46.57 -54.66
C LEU A 24 8.21 -47.82 -54.42
N LYS A 25 7.96 -48.55 -53.32
CA LYS A 25 8.61 -49.83 -53.04
C LYS A 25 8.23 -50.90 -54.08
N HIS A 26 6.95 -50.99 -54.42
CA HIS A 26 6.46 -51.91 -55.44
C HIS A 26 7.03 -51.59 -56.84
N HIS A 27 7.14 -50.31 -57.21
CA HIS A 27 7.77 -49.91 -58.46
C HIS A 27 9.28 -50.16 -58.48
N LYS A 28 9.98 -49.96 -57.36
CA LYS A 28 11.40 -50.30 -57.21
C LYS A 28 11.66 -51.80 -57.42
N ASP A 29 10.81 -52.65 -56.85
CA ASP A 29 10.93 -54.10 -56.99
C ASP A 29 10.54 -54.58 -58.40
N HIS A 30 9.57 -53.94 -59.05
CA HIS A 30 9.19 -54.24 -60.44
C HIS A 30 10.28 -53.79 -61.45
N ASN A 31 10.88 -52.60 -61.25
CA ASN A 31 11.95 -52.09 -62.12
C ASN A 31 13.26 -52.86 -61.95
N ARG A 32 13.53 -53.45 -60.78
CA ARG A 32 14.66 -54.38 -60.62
C ARG A 32 14.56 -55.62 -61.51
N LYS A 33 13.34 -56.04 -61.89
CA LYS A 33 13.10 -57.23 -62.73
C LYS A 33 13.06 -56.91 -64.24
N CYS A 34 12.60 -55.73 -64.65
CA CYS A 34 12.61 -55.27 -66.04
C CYS A 34 13.78 -54.30 -66.29
N ARG A 35 14.89 -54.80 -66.84
CA ARG A 35 16.12 -54.02 -67.14
C ARG A 35 15.98 -53.05 -68.33
N SER A 36 14.88 -52.31 -68.46
CA SER A 36 14.70 -51.36 -69.58
C SER A 36 14.65 -49.89 -69.19
N ASP A 37 14.67 -49.50 -67.91
CA ASP A 37 14.72 -48.09 -67.52
C ASP A 37 15.52 -47.83 -66.23
N LEU A 38 16.85 -47.72 -66.36
CA LEU A 38 17.76 -47.41 -65.25
C LEU A 38 17.52 -46.02 -64.63
N GLY A 39 17.01 -45.05 -65.40
CA GLY A 39 16.78 -43.68 -64.92
C GLY A 39 15.66 -43.56 -63.88
N LEU A 40 14.61 -44.37 -64.02
CA LEU A 40 13.47 -44.35 -63.09
C LEU A 40 13.84 -44.98 -61.74
N SER A 41 14.66 -46.05 -61.74
CA SER A 41 15.10 -46.72 -60.51
C SER A 41 15.94 -45.81 -59.61
N ILE A 42 16.88 -45.05 -60.20
CA ILE A 42 17.74 -44.11 -59.46
C ILE A 42 16.89 -42.98 -58.85
N THR A 43 15.87 -42.52 -59.58
CA THR A 43 14.98 -41.45 -59.11
C THR A 43 14.09 -41.92 -57.96
N VAL A 44 13.59 -43.15 -58.01
CA VAL A 44 12.81 -43.76 -56.92
C VAL A 44 13.68 -44.00 -55.67
N ASP A 45 14.94 -44.41 -55.84
CA ASP A 45 15.88 -44.57 -54.72
C ASP A 45 16.17 -43.23 -54.03
N LYS A 46 16.43 -42.18 -54.81
CA LYS A 46 16.62 -40.82 -54.27
C LYS A 46 15.37 -40.28 -53.60
N ALA A 47 14.18 -40.55 -54.15
CA ALA A 47 12.91 -40.14 -53.54
C ALA A 47 12.66 -40.85 -52.20
N TYR A 48 13.04 -42.12 -52.08
CA TYR A 48 12.95 -42.88 -50.84
C TYR A 48 13.93 -42.36 -49.77
N GLU A 49 15.16 -42.03 -50.16
CA GLU A 49 16.15 -41.39 -49.27
C GLU A 49 15.67 -40.01 -48.80
N LEU A 50 15.06 -39.21 -49.70
CA LEU A 50 14.46 -37.93 -49.34
C LEU A 50 13.33 -38.08 -48.32
N GLY A 51 12.47 -39.10 -48.49
CA GLY A 51 11.40 -39.41 -47.55
C GLY A 51 11.91 -39.70 -46.15
N ASN A 52 12.96 -40.53 -46.03
CA ASN A 52 13.58 -40.83 -44.74
C ASN A 52 14.26 -39.59 -44.12
N ALA A 53 14.87 -38.72 -44.94
CA ALA A 53 15.47 -37.48 -44.47
C ALA A 53 14.41 -36.50 -43.92
N ILE A 54 13.25 -36.41 -44.56
CA ILE A 54 12.13 -35.58 -44.11
C ILE A 54 11.54 -36.11 -42.79
N GLU A 55 11.37 -37.42 -42.67
CA GLU A 55 10.87 -38.06 -41.43
C GLU A 55 11.82 -37.81 -40.25
N HIS A 56 13.14 -37.87 -40.50
CA HIS A 56 14.15 -37.52 -39.50
C HIS A 56 14.15 -36.02 -39.16
N LEU A 57 13.89 -35.15 -40.13
CA LEU A 57 13.79 -33.70 -39.91
C LEU A 57 12.55 -33.36 -39.06
N ASP A 58 11.42 -34.00 -39.33
CA ASP A 58 10.16 -33.79 -38.62
C ASP A 58 10.26 -34.26 -37.16
N LYS A 59 10.92 -35.41 -36.93
CA LYS A 59 11.24 -35.88 -35.57
C LYS A 59 12.11 -34.88 -34.82
N LYS A 60 13.18 -34.36 -35.44
CA LYS A 60 14.03 -33.32 -34.85
C LYS A 60 13.26 -32.03 -34.58
N PHE A 61 12.35 -31.64 -35.46
CA PHE A 61 11.52 -30.46 -35.29
C PHE A 61 10.55 -30.63 -34.11
N HIS A 62 9.93 -31.80 -33.97
CA HIS A 62 9.08 -32.14 -32.82
C HIS A 62 9.87 -32.13 -31.51
N GLU A 63 11.05 -32.75 -31.47
CA GLU A 63 11.95 -32.75 -30.31
C GLU A 63 12.36 -31.31 -29.92
N HIS A 64 12.71 -30.47 -30.90
CA HIS A 64 13.11 -29.08 -30.66
C HIS A 64 11.92 -28.22 -30.20
N THR A 65 10.73 -28.45 -30.74
CA THR A 65 9.50 -27.74 -30.31
C THR A 65 9.09 -28.13 -28.89
N GLN A 66 9.22 -29.41 -28.54
CA GLN A 66 8.97 -29.89 -27.18
C GLN A 66 10.00 -29.32 -26.19
N MET A 67 11.26 -29.24 -26.59
CA MET A 67 12.33 -28.62 -25.80
C MET A 67 12.06 -27.11 -25.59
N LEU A 68 11.59 -26.39 -26.61
CA LEU A 68 11.18 -24.99 -26.49
C LEU A 68 10.01 -24.80 -25.51
N ARG A 69 8.97 -25.65 -25.58
CA ARG A 69 7.83 -25.61 -24.63
C ARG A 69 8.23 -25.92 -23.19
N GLN A 70 9.18 -26.84 -22.99
CA GLN A 70 9.73 -27.13 -21.67
C GLN A 70 10.58 -25.95 -21.14
N ASN A 71 11.28 -25.25 -22.03
CA ASN A 71 12.04 -24.06 -21.69
C ASN A 71 11.18 -22.82 -21.42
N GLU A 72 9.96 -22.72 -21.97
CA GLU A 72 9.00 -21.65 -21.62
C GLU A 72 8.63 -21.68 -20.13
N GLY A 73 8.51 -22.87 -19.52
CA GLY A 73 8.32 -23.01 -18.06
C GLY A 73 9.57 -22.64 -17.24
N SER A 74 10.76 -22.83 -17.79
CA SER A 74 12.05 -22.51 -17.15
C SER A 74 12.45 -21.02 -17.28
N LEU A 75 11.95 -20.33 -18.30
CA LEU A 75 12.19 -18.89 -18.54
C LEU A 75 11.41 -18.00 -17.56
N ILE A 76 10.42 -18.53 -16.85
CA ILE A 76 9.68 -17.81 -15.79
C ILE A 76 10.50 -17.72 -14.48
N SER A 77 11.64 -18.42 -14.37
CA SER A 77 12.51 -18.33 -13.18
C SER A 77 13.36 -17.05 -13.07
N GLY A 78 13.28 -16.15 -14.06
CA GLY A 78 14.11 -14.95 -14.11
C GLY A 78 13.31 -13.66 -14.25
N THR A 79 12.51 -13.29 -13.25
CA THR A 79 12.02 -11.89 -13.18
C THR A 79 13.19 -10.90 -13.28
N ASN A 80 14.37 -11.29 -12.76
CA ASN A 80 15.62 -10.56 -12.94
C ASN A 80 16.14 -10.51 -14.39
N THR A 81 16.04 -11.58 -15.18
CA THR A 81 16.54 -11.57 -16.57
C THR A 81 15.62 -10.76 -17.48
N VAL A 82 14.32 -10.73 -17.20
CA VAL A 82 13.37 -9.81 -17.86
C VAL A 82 13.67 -8.36 -17.49
N LEU A 83 13.94 -8.06 -16.22
CA LEU A 83 14.35 -6.72 -15.78
C LEU A 83 15.71 -6.30 -16.35
N GLU A 84 16.65 -7.23 -16.49
CA GLU A 84 17.93 -7.01 -17.17
C GLU A 84 17.73 -6.74 -18.65
N TYR A 85 16.85 -7.48 -19.31
CA TYR A 85 16.47 -7.25 -20.70
C TYR A 85 15.77 -5.90 -20.89
N ASP A 86 14.84 -5.53 -20.02
CA ASP A 86 14.16 -4.23 -20.06
C ASP A 86 15.13 -3.08 -19.76
N SER A 87 16.08 -3.28 -18.85
CA SER A 87 17.17 -2.34 -18.58
C SER A 87 18.09 -2.19 -19.79
N ALA A 88 18.46 -3.31 -20.45
CA ALA A 88 19.28 -3.31 -21.65
C ALA A 88 18.54 -2.64 -22.82
N LYS A 89 17.26 -2.96 -23.03
CA LYS A 89 16.40 -2.35 -24.04
C LYS A 89 16.26 -0.84 -23.82
N ASN A 90 16.02 -0.39 -22.59
CA ASN A 90 15.99 1.03 -22.25
C ASN A 90 17.33 1.73 -22.54
N LYS A 91 18.48 1.07 -22.30
CA LYS A 91 19.80 1.60 -22.66
C LYS A 91 19.98 1.66 -24.18
N THR A 92 19.53 0.64 -24.92
CA THR A 92 19.56 0.59 -26.38
C THR A 92 18.67 1.66 -27.01
N ASP A 93 17.46 1.86 -26.51
CA ASP A 93 16.54 2.88 -26.98
C ASP A 93 17.12 4.29 -26.79
N LYS A 94 17.78 4.53 -25.64
CA LYS A 94 18.54 5.77 -25.39
C LYS A 94 19.72 5.94 -26.35
N LEU A 95 20.48 4.88 -26.63
CA LEU A 95 21.56 4.91 -27.62
C LEU A 95 21.06 5.22 -29.03
N VAL A 96 19.91 4.66 -29.41
CA VAL A 96 19.25 4.96 -30.69
C VAL A 96 18.81 6.42 -30.75
N GLU A 97 18.28 6.97 -29.65
CA GLU A 97 17.93 8.38 -29.54
C GLU A 97 19.17 9.29 -29.72
N ILE A 98 20.29 8.96 -29.08
CA ILE A 98 21.58 9.68 -29.23
C ILE A 98 22.07 9.62 -30.67
N LEU A 99 22.08 8.43 -31.28
CA LEU A 99 22.55 8.25 -32.66
C LEU A 99 21.68 9.04 -33.63
N LYS A 100 20.35 9.00 -33.47
CA LYS A 100 19.42 9.82 -34.27
C LYS A 100 19.70 11.31 -34.08
N ALA A 101 19.85 11.79 -32.85
CA ALA A 101 20.15 13.19 -32.58
C ALA A 101 21.51 13.62 -33.17
N LYS A 102 22.53 12.75 -33.13
CA LYS A 102 23.86 13.01 -33.70
C LYS A 102 23.84 13.02 -35.24
N ILE A 103 23.11 12.11 -35.86
CA ILE A 103 22.90 12.10 -37.32
C ILE A 103 22.15 13.36 -37.75
N VAL A 104 21.07 13.72 -37.05
CA VAL A 104 20.31 14.94 -37.35
C VAL A 104 21.18 16.18 -37.15
N TRP A 105 21.99 16.24 -36.10
CA TRP A 105 22.91 17.35 -35.87
C TRP A 105 23.95 17.49 -37.00
N ALA A 106 24.59 16.39 -37.41
CA ALA A 106 25.58 16.38 -38.48
C ALA A 106 24.96 16.79 -39.82
N ASN A 107 23.87 16.14 -40.22
CA ASN A 107 23.18 16.42 -41.49
C ASN A 107 22.64 17.86 -41.54
N THR A 108 21.99 18.32 -40.45
CA THR A 108 21.42 19.68 -40.40
C THR A 108 22.53 20.75 -40.36
N SER A 109 23.69 20.45 -39.78
CA SER A 109 24.86 21.36 -39.80
C SER A 109 25.43 21.51 -41.21
N GLU A 110 25.55 20.41 -41.95
CA GLU A 110 26.01 20.42 -43.35
C GLU A 110 25.00 21.12 -44.27
N GLU A 111 23.71 20.82 -44.13
CA GLU A 111 22.65 21.46 -44.91
C GLU A 111 22.59 22.98 -44.70
N ILE A 112 22.84 23.48 -43.49
CA ILE A 112 22.89 24.93 -43.23
C ILE A 112 24.08 25.61 -43.93
N GLN A 113 25.19 24.91 -44.12
CA GLN A 113 26.35 25.44 -44.84
C GLN A 113 26.11 25.54 -46.35
N LEU A 114 25.19 24.72 -46.88
CA LEU A 114 24.84 24.67 -48.30
C LEU A 114 23.66 25.59 -48.69
N LEU A 115 22.96 26.18 -47.71
CA LEU A 115 21.81 27.06 -47.95
C LEU A 115 22.24 28.48 -48.35
N GLU A 116 21.63 29.00 -49.41
CA GLU A 116 21.86 30.38 -49.85
C GLU A 116 21.29 31.41 -48.86
N PRO A 117 21.85 32.64 -48.80
CA PRO A 117 21.45 33.68 -47.84
C PRO A 117 19.98 34.14 -47.97
N THR A 118 19.33 33.82 -49.08
CA THR A 118 17.95 34.18 -49.44
C THR A 118 16.91 33.28 -48.77
N ASP A 119 17.24 32.05 -48.38
CA ASP A 119 16.31 31.05 -47.81
C ASP A 119 16.17 31.14 -46.29
N ARG A 120 15.78 32.32 -45.79
CA ARG A 120 15.68 32.63 -44.36
C ARG A 120 14.71 31.72 -43.59
N SER A 121 13.59 31.33 -44.20
CA SER A 121 12.58 30.47 -43.57
C SER A 121 13.05 29.02 -43.41
N LEU A 122 13.73 28.48 -44.43
CA LEU A 122 14.32 27.14 -44.39
C LEU A 122 15.46 27.07 -43.36
N LYS A 123 16.31 28.11 -43.34
CA LYS A 123 17.42 28.22 -42.38
C LYS A 123 16.92 28.26 -40.93
N TYR A 124 15.82 28.98 -40.66
CA TYR A 124 15.20 29.01 -39.34
C TYR A 124 14.67 27.63 -38.91
N GLN A 125 13.99 26.89 -39.80
CA GLN A 125 13.52 25.53 -39.49
C GLN A 125 14.67 24.55 -39.19
N LYS A 126 15.79 24.68 -39.92
CA LYS A 126 17.00 23.88 -39.70
C LYS A 126 17.70 24.25 -38.38
N LEU A 127 17.75 25.54 -38.02
CA LEU A 127 18.27 25.99 -36.71
C LEU A 127 17.43 25.47 -35.53
N VAL A 128 16.10 25.46 -35.65
CA VAL A 128 15.20 24.86 -34.62
C VAL A 128 15.45 23.35 -34.49
N SER A 129 15.73 22.66 -35.60
CA SER A 129 16.05 21.22 -35.59
C SER A 129 17.42 20.92 -34.97
N LEU A 130 18.41 21.79 -35.20
CA LEU A 130 19.69 21.78 -34.49
C LEU A 130 19.51 22.03 -33.00
N GLN A 131 18.74 23.05 -32.60
CA GLN A 131 18.46 23.35 -31.20
C GLN A 131 17.87 22.14 -30.47
N LYS A 132 16.87 21.47 -31.07
CA LYS A 132 16.26 20.25 -30.49
C LYS A 132 17.27 19.10 -30.36
N SER A 133 18.13 18.92 -31.35
CA SER A 133 19.15 17.87 -31.34
C SER A 133 20.26 18.17 -30.32
N PHE A 134 20.62 19.46 -30.17
CA PHE A 134 21.53 19.95 -29.15
C PHE A 134 20.97 19.71 -27.76
N ASP A 135 19.71 20.03 -27.52
CA ASP A 135 19.07 19.89 -26.21
C ASP A 135 19.05 18.42 -25.75
N VAL A 136 18.81 17.47 -26.67
CA VAL A 136 18.88 16.02 -26.40
C VAL A 136 20.32 15.59 -26.08
N LEU A 137 21.28 15.95 -26.94
CA LEU A 137 22.70 15.58 -26.78
C LEU A 137 23.31 16.19 -25.50
N HIS A 138 22.99 17.45 -25.22
CA HIS A 138 23.50 18.20 -24.08
C HIS A 138 22.86 17.77 -22.75
N LYS A 139 21.60 17.33 -22.75
CA LYS A 139 20.93 16.80 -21.56
C LYS A 139 21.48 15.42 -21.17
N GLN A 140 21.64 14.50 -22.12
CA GLN A 140 22.11 13.14 -21.84
C GLN A 140 23.60 13.07 -21.47
N GLN A 141 24.47 13.86 -22.12
CA GLN A 141 25.90 13.91 -21.76
C GLN A 141 26.13 14.48 -20.36
N LYS A 142 25.30 15.45 -19.94
CA LYS A 142 25.33 15.99 -18.58
C LYS A 142 24.88 14.97 -17.54
N ASP A 143 23.82 14.22 -17.81
CA ASP A 143 23.31 13.23 -16.88
C ASP A 143 24.24 12.01 -16.77
N GLU A 144 24.87 11.60 -17.86
CA GLU A 144 25.91 10.56 -17.87
C GLU A 144 27.16 11.00 -17.10
N PHE A 145 27.64 12.24 -17.31
CA PHE A 145 28.75 12.81 -16.55
C PHE A 145 28.43 12.91 -15.05
N LEU A 146 27.23 13.38 -14.69
CA LEU A 146 26.80 13.48 -13.29
C LEU A 146 26.58 12.11 -12.63
N SER A 147 26.21 11.09 -13.41
CA SER A 147 26.06 9.71 -12.88
C SER A 147 27.37 9.20 -12.27
N TRP A 148 28.53 9.58 -12.82
CA TRP A 148 29.85 9.21 -12.30
C TRP A 148 30.17 9.87 -10.95
N PHE A 149 29.56 11.02 -10.67
CA PHE A 149 29.72 11.73 -9.39
C PHE A 149 28.62 11.40 -8.38
N SER A 150 27.51 10.78 -8.80
CA SER A 150 26.38 10.46 -7.93
C SER A 150 26.77 9.64 -6.69
N SER A 151 27.56 8.58 -6.87
CA SER A 151 28.08 7.76 -5.77
C SER A 151 29.05 8.53 -4.88
N ALA A 152 29.89 9.39 -5.45
CA ALA A 152 30.80 10.24 -4.69
C ALA A 152 30.05 11.27 -3.84
N THR A 153 28.97 11.86 -4.37
CA THR A 153 28.09 12.76 -3.62
C THR A 153 27.42 12.04 -2.46
N VAL A 154 26.87 10.84 -2.70
CA VAL A 154 26.27 10.01 -1.65
C VAL A 154 27.28 9.67 -0.55
N LEU A 155 28.50 9.26 -0.92
CA LEU A 155 29.55 8.95 0.05
C LEU A 155 29.98 10.18 0.85
N ALA A 156 30.09 11.34 0.20
CA ALA A 156 30.44 12.58 0.87
C ALA A 156 29.35 13.06 1.84
N ILE A 157 28.07 12.82 1.52
CA ILE A 157 26.95 13.05 2.45
C ILE A 157 27.06 12.09 3.65
N ASP A 158 27.29 10.80 3.41
CA ASP A 158 27.40 9.80 4.49
C ASP A 158 28.63 10.10 5.38
N SER A 159 29.78 10.43 4.82
CA SER A 159 30.99 10.78 5.57
C SER A 159 30.97 12.17 6.21
N ASN A 160 29.95 12.99 5.92
CA ASN A 160 29.85 14.39 6.33
C ASN A 160 31.07 15.23 5.88
N ASP A 161 31.62 14.93 4.69
CA ASP A 161 32.75 15.67 4.11
C ASP A 161 32.27 16.91 3.35
N ALA A 162 32.15 18.01 4.08
CA ALA A 162 31.75 19.30 3.51
C ALA A 162 32.69 19.82 2.41
N LYS A 163 34.00 19.52 2.47
CA LYS A 163 34.96 20.01 1.47
C LYS A 163 34.76 19.28 0.14
N GLN A 164 34.58 17.97 0.20
CA GLN A 164 34.27 17.18 -0.98
C GLN A 164 32.92 17.57 -1.57
N LEU A 165 31.91 17.86 -0.73
CA LEU A 165 30.60 18.31 -1.18
C LEU A 165 30.63 19.68 -1.87
N GLU A 166 31.44 20.62 -1.39
CA GLU A 166 31.60 21.92 -2.07
C GLU A 166 32.23 21.74 -3.47
N SER A 167 33.30 20.92 -3.57
CA SER A 167 33.91 20.61 -4.86
C SER A 167 32.94 19.91 -5.82
N LEU A 168 32.07 19.03 -5.30
CA LEU A 168 31.04 18.40 -6.11
C LEU A 168 29.95 19.41 -6.50
N LYS A 169 29.48 20.25 -5.58
CA LYS A 169 28.48 21.30 -5.86
C LYS A 169 28.94 22.23 -6.97
N GLU A 170 30.20 22.66 -6.97
CA GLU A 170 30.77 23.47 -8.06
C GLU A 170 30.63 22.80 -9.43
N LYS A 171 30.88 21.48 -9.52
CA LYS A 171 30.70 20.72 -10.77
C LYS A 171 29.24 20.69 -11.22
N TYR A 172 28.30 20.51 -10.29
CA TYR A 172 26.86 20.57 -10.61
C TYR A 172 26.43 21.99 -11.03
N LEU A 173 26.98 23.04 -10.41
CA LEU A 173 26.73 24.43 -10.76
C LEU A 173 27.28 24.77 -12.16
N MET A 174 28.49 24.33 -12.50
CA MET A 174 29.08 24.50 -13.84
C MET A 174 28.22 23.87 -14.94
N LEU A 175 27.48 22.81 -14.62
CA LEU A 175 26.58 22.14 -15.55
C LEU A 175 25.14 22.69 -15.54
N ASN A 176 24.86 23.70 -14.72
CA ASN A 176 23.53 24.26 -14.47
C ASN A 176 22.53 23.19 -13.98
N ARG A 177 22.99 22.34 -13.06
CA ARG A 177 22.26 21.18 -12.52
C ARG A 177 22.18 21.22 -10.98
N SER A 178 22.09 22.42 -10.38
CA SER A 178 21.99 22.60 -8.92
C SER A 178 20.86 21.79 -8.28
N LYS A 179 19.69 21.73 -8.92
CA LYS A 179 18.55 20.92 -8.43
C LYS A 179 18.86 19.43 -8.30
N ALA A 180 19.62 18.86 -9.23
CA ALA A 180 19.99 17.44 -9.16
C ALA A 180 20.92 17.15 -7.98
N PHE A 181 21.76 18.12 -7.60
CA PHE A 181 22.57 18.04 -6.39
C PHE A 181 21.71 18.09 -5.12
N GLU A 182 20.76 19.03 -5.06
CA GLU A 182 19.80 19.14 -3.94
C GLU A 182 18.97 17.85 -3.78
N GLU A 183 18.44 17.31 -4.89
CA GLU A 183 17.68 16.05 -4.93
C GLU A 183 18.48 14.84 -4.40
N THR A 184 19.82 14.90 -4.46
CA THR A 184 20.68 13.83 -3.94
C THR A 184 20.63 13.73 -2.42
N PHE A 185 20.49 14.86 -1.70
CA PHE A 185 20.31 14.85 -0.24
C PHE A 185 19.00 14.18 0.17
N GLY A 186 17.90 14.54 -0.51
CA GLY A 186 16.60 13.92 -0.29
C GLY A 186 16.62 12.42 -0.62
N SER A 187 17.18 12.06 -1.78
CA SER A 187 17.33 10.66 -2.21
C SER A 187 18.19 9.84 -1.25
N PHE A 188 19.25 10.43 -0.70
CA PHE A 188 20.08 9.79 0.31
C PHE A 188 19.28 9.48 1.57
N ALA A 189 18.61 10.47 2.17
CA ALA A 189 17.83 10.27 3.39
C ALA A 189 16.71 9.23 3.19
N ARG A 190 16.01 9.31 2.05
CA ARG A 190 14.97 8.35 1.65
C ARG A 190 15.52 6.92 1.52
N ASN A 191 16.64 6.75 0.84
CA ASN A 191 17.22 5.42 0.62
C ASN A 191 17.83 4.86 1.90
N LYS A 192 18.45 5.70 2.75
CA LYS A 192 19.02 5.27 4.03
C LYS A 192 17.95 4.66 4.95
N ILE A 193 16.81 5.33 5.10
CA ILE A 193 15.72 4.79 5.93
C ILE A 193 15.08 3.55 5.30
N LYS A 194 14.94 3.50 3.97
CA LYS A 194 14.42 2.31 3.29
C LYS A 194 15.32 1.09 3.50
N CYS A 195 16.64 1.26 3.33
CA CYS A 195 17.61 0.20 3.58
C CYS A 195 17.58 -0.25 5.04
N PHE A 196 17.50 0.68 6.00
CA PHE A 196 17.37 0.33 7.41
C PHE A 196 16.14 -0.53 7.71
N ILE A 197 14.98 -0.16 7.15
CA ILE A 197 13.74 -0.93 7.33
C ILE A 197 13.85 -2.32 6.66
N ASP A 198 14.46 -2.40 5.47
CA ASP A 198 14.64 -3.68 4.75
C ASP A 198 15.62 -4.63 5.48
N GLU A 199 16.73 -4.10 5.99
CA GLU A 199 17.75 -4.90 6.67
C GLU A 199 17.28 -5.43 8.03
N LYS A 200 16.34 -4.72 8.69
CA LYS A 200 16.03 -4.93 10.10
C LYS A 200 14.54 -5.14 10.41
N GLY A 201 13.70 -5.24 9.39
CA GLY A 201 12.23 -5.31 9.53
C GLY A 201 11.68 -6.48 10.35
N ASN A 202 12.47 -7.54 10.56
CA ASN A 202 12.05 -8.71 11.33
C ASN A 202 12.54 -8.72 12.80
N GLU A 203 13.45 -7.82 13.19
CA GLU A 203 14.10 -7.84 14.51
C GLU A 203 13.79 -6.60 15.37
N HIS A 204 13.42 -5.47 14.75
CA HIS A 204 13.28 -4.18 15.46
C HIS A 204 11.86 -3.81 15.86
N LYS A 205 11.78 -3.06 16.96
CA LYS A 205 10.55 -2.46 17.47
C LYS A 205 10.23 -1.17 16.70
N VAL A 206 8.97 -0.75 16.75
CA VAL A 206 8.51 0.54 16.18
C VAL A 206 9.40 1.72 16.62
N TRP A 207 9.86 1.71 17.86
CA TRP A 207 10.77 2.71 18.41
C TRP A 207 12.07 2.84 17.61
N ASP A 208 12.70 1.74 17.20
CA ASP A 208 14.00 1.78 16.53
C ASP A 208 13.90 2.43 15.14
N ILE A 209 12.78 2.22 14.45
CA ILE A 209 12.49 2.87 13.16
C ILE A 209 12.32 4.37 13.36
N LEU A 210 11.52 4.78 14.35
CA LEU A 210 11.31 6.19 14.67
C LEU A 210 12.63 6.88 15.07
N GLN A 211 13.44 6.22 15.90
CA GLN A 211 14.73 6.71 16.34
C GLN A 211 15.71 6.82 15.17
N GLU A 212 15.72 5.88 14.22
CA GLU A 212 16.55 5.98 13.02
C GLU A 212 16.10 7.13 12.12
N VAL A 213 14.80 7.36 11.92
CA VAL A 213 14.28 8.52 11.17
C VAL A 213 14.85 9.81 11.76
N PHE A 214 14.79 9.97 13.07
CA PHE A 214 15.33 11.15 13.74
C PHE A 214 16.86 11.23 13.65
N SER A 215 17.55 10.10 13.76
CA SER A 215 19.02 10.03 13.68
C SER A 215 19.55 10.41 12.30
N VAL A 216 18.92 9.92 11.23
CA VAL A 216 19.25 10.29 9.85
C VAL A 216 18.96 11.77 9.61
N TRP A 217 17.82 12.28 10.09
CA TRP A 217 17.54 13.72 10.05
C TRP A 217 18.64 14.52 10.75
N LYS A 218 18.97 14.19 12.00
CA LYS A 218 19.98 14.89 12.82
C LYS A 218 21.36 14.90 12.17
N ARG A 219 21.75 13.83 11.47
CA ARG A 219 23.02 13.71 10.73
C ARG A 219 23.04 14.57 9.45
N CYS A 220 21.92 14.69 8.76
CA CYS A 220 21.88 15.29 7.42
C CYS A 220 21.40 16.74 7.38
N TYR A 221 20.55 17.19 8.31
CA TYR A 221 19.86 18.47 8.18
C TYR A 221 20.81 19.67 8.19
N ARG A 222 21.82 19.70 9.08
CA ARG A 222 22.80 20.80 9.14
C ARG A 222 23.62 20.91 7.85
N LEU A 223 23.99 19.76 7.30
CA LEU A 223 24.73 19.68 6.06
C LEU A 223 23.83 20.16 4.91
N ALA A 224 22.60 19.66 4.81
CA ALA A 224 21.63 20.11 3.82
C ALA A 224 21.36 21.63 3.91
N ASP A 225 21.20 22.17 5.12
CA ASP A 225 20.97 23.61 5.32
C ASP A 225 22.16 24.46 4.85
N SER A 226 23.40 23.99 5.07
CA SER A 226 24.59 24.69 4.60
C SER A 226 24.71 24.77 3.08
N PHE A 227 24.21 23.76 2.36
CA PHE A 227 24.37 23.66 0.91
C PHE A 227 23.15 24.13 0.11
N ILE A 228 21.94 23.95 0.66
CA ILE A 228 20.63 24.18 0.03
C ILE A 228 19.94 25.43 0.63
N GLY A 229 20.41 25.93 1.76
CA GLY A 229 19.82 27.06 2.48
C GLY A 229 18.70 26.61 3.44
N PRO A 230 17.79 27.51 3.86
CA PRO A 230 16.82 27.26 4.95
C PRO A 230 15.75 26.20 4.63
N HIS A 231 15.82 25.57 3.45
CA HIS A 231 14.93 24.49 3.03
C HIS A 231 15.56 23.10 3.17
N GLY A 232 16.82 22.99 3.63
CA GLY A 232 17.53 21.73 3.77
C GLY A 232 16.82 20.78 4.72
N SER A 233 16.49 21.22 5.93
CA SER A 233 15.76 20.39 6.90
C SER A 233 14.40 19.92 6.38
N LYS A 234 13.62 20.82 5.77
CA LYS A 234 12.33 20.48 5.15
C LYS A 234 12.47 19.40 4.07
N LEU A 235 13.50 19.49 3.22
CA LEU A 235 13.79 18.51 2.18
C LEU A 235 14.13 17.14 2.78
N ILE A 236 14.96 17.10 3.82
CA ILE A 236 15.34 15.86 4.50
C ILE A 236 14.11 15.22 5.15
N ALA A 237 13.35 15.99 5.93
CA ALA A 237 12.17 15.50 6.64
C ALA A 237 11.11 14.93 5.67
N SER A 238 10.79 15.62 4.57
CA SER A 238 9.83 15.13 3.59
C SER A 238 10.28 13.83 2.91
N ASN A 239 11.57 13.73 2.58
CA ASN A 239 12.12 12.53 1.96
C ASN A 239 12.21 11.34 2.91
N LEU A 240 12.45 11.58 4.20
CA LEU A 240 12.36 10.55 5.24
C LEU A 240 10.94 10.00 5.33
N TYR A 241 9.93 10.88 5.33
CA TYR A 241 8.53 10.46 5.31
C TYR A 241 8.21 9.59 4.08
N GLU A 242 8.64 10.01 2.89
CA GLU A 242 8.46 9.21 1.67
C GLU A 242 9.18 7.85 1.75
N GLY A 243 10.37 7.80 2.36
CA GLY A 243 11.12 6.56 2.58
C GLY A 243 10.37 5.59 3.50
N VAL A 244 9.84 6.10 4.62
CA VAL A 244 9.00 5.33 5.56
C VAL A 244 7.74 4.82 4.85
N LEU A 245 7.06 5.67 4.08
CA LEU A 245 5.86 5.28 3.35
C LEU A 245 6.12 4.19 2.30
N ALA A 246 7.26 4.24 1.61
CA ALA A 246 7.65 3.23 0.64
C ALA A 246 7.81 1.82 1.25
N LYS A 247 7.96 1.74 2.58
CA LYS A 247 8.11 0.49 3.34
C LYS A 247 7.03 0.33 4.42
N TRP A 248 5.89 0.99 4.24
CA TRP A 248 4.81 1.00 5.21
C TRP A 248 4.25 -0.39 5.53
N SER A 249 4.25 -1.33 4.56
CA SER A 249 3.79 -2.70 4.79
C SER A 249 4.58 -3.41 5.89
N VAL A 250 5.90 -3.21 5.94
CA VAL A 250 6.76 -3.81 6.98
C VAL A 250 6.42 -3.23 8.35
N ILE A 251 6.23 -1.92 8.43
CA ILE A 251 5.84 -1.24 9.67
C ILE A 251 4.45 -1.70 10.13
N LEU A 252 3.52 -1.87 9.19
CA LEU A 252 2.18 -2.39 9.45
C LEU A 252 2.25 -3.81 10.05
N ASP A 253 3.11 -4.68 9.51
CA ASP A 253 3.31 -6.03 10.03
C ASP A 253 3.92 -6.03 11.44
N ILE A 254 4.86 -5.13 11.73
CA ILE A 254 5.42 -4.94 13.09
C ILE A 254 4.32 -4.48 14.07
N VAL A 255 3.52 -3.48 13.70
CA VAL A 255 2.43 -2.97 14.54
C VAL A 255 1.34 -4.04 14.75
N THR A 256 1.02 -4.79 13.69
CA THR A 256 0.00 -5.85 13.76
C THR A 256 0.49 -7.05 14.55
N SER A 257 1.77 -7.43 14.42
CA SER A 257 2.36 -8.49 15.24
C SER A 257 2.41 -8.10 16.71
N LEU A 258 2.71 -6.85 17.05
CA LEU A 258 2.64 -6.36 18.44
C LEU A 258 1.22 -6.46 19.02
N THR A 259 0.19 -6.18 18.23
CA THR A 259 -1.21 -6.30 18.68
C THR A 259 -1.75 -7.73 18.72
N THR A 260 -1.13 -8.69 18.02
CA THR A 260 -1.57 -10.10 17.95
C THR A 260 -0.72 -11.06 18.77
N THR A 261 0.57 -10.78 18.95
CA THR A 261 1.55 -11.66 19.62
C THR A 261 1.68 -11.35 21.11
N SER A 262 1.34 -10.12 21.53
CA SER A 262 1.20 -9.82 22.95
C SER A 262 -0.07 -10.52 23.46
N SER A 263 0.13 -11.62 24.19
CA SER A 263 -0.93 -12.48 24.72
C SER A 263 -1.77 -11.84 25.83
N ASN A 264 -1.83 -10.51 25.92
CA ASN A 264 -2.57 -9.76 26.94
C ASN A 264 -3.23 -8.57 26.24
N ASP A 265 -4.56 -8.59 26.19
CA ASP A 265 -5.45 -7.44 26.01
C ASP A 265 -5.04 -6.38 24.95
N PRO A 266 -5.80 -6.21 23.84
CA PRO A 266 -5.58 -5.15 22.84
C PRO A 266 -5.35 -3.75 23.43
N PHE A 267 -5.89 -3.46 24.62
CA PHE A 267 -5.62 -2.23 25.36
C PHE A 267 -4.15 -2.07 25.79
N VAL A 268 -3.52 -3.14 26.27
CA VAL A 268 -2.11 -3.13 26.71
C VAL A 268 -1.20 -2.88 25.52
N ALA A 269 -1.41 -3.58 24.40
CA ALA A 269 -0.66 -3.36 23.17
C ALA A 269 -0.82 -1.94 22.63
N ALA A 270 -2.06 -1.42 22.63
CA ALA A 270 -2.33 -0.05 22.21
C ALA A 270 -1.63 0.96 23.12
N ARG A 271 -1.65 0.75 24.44
CA ARG A 271 -0.98 1.62 25.42
C ARG A 271 0.53 1.61 25.26
N GLU A 272 1.15 0.46 25.02
CA GLU A 272 2.60 0.35 24.78
C GLU A 272 3.02 1.13 23.53
N ILE A 273 2.31 0.97 22.42
CA ILE A 273 2.59 1.69 21.18
C ILE A 273 2.25 3.18 21.34
N GLY A 274 1.16 3.50 22.04
CA GLY A 274 0.79 4.85 22.46
C GLY A 274 1.94 5.56 23.17
N LYS A 275 2.50 4.91 24.18
CA LYS A 275 3.66 5.39 24.92
C LYS A 275 4.89 5.57 24.02
N ILE A 276 5.23 4.59 23.18
CA ILE A 276 6.35 4.67 22.21
C ILE A 276 6.21 5.93 21.34
N CYS A 277 5.02 6.16 20.77
CA CYS A 277 4.78 7.31 19.91
C CYS A 277 4.82 8.64 20.69
N ASN A 278 4.21 8.70 21.88
CA ASN A 278 4.21 9.91 22.70
C ASN A 278 5.61 10.28 23.20
N ASP A 279 6.36 9.30 23.73
CA ASP A 279 7.75 9.47 24.17
C ASP A 279 8.63 9.94 22.99
N PHE A 280 8.39 9.41 21.79
CA PHE A 280 9.11 9.84 20.59
C PHE A 280 8.75 11.27 20.17
N LEU A 281 7.47 11.63 20.18
CA LEU A 281 7.04 12.98 19.82
C LEU A 281 7.55 14.03 20.82
N GLU A 282 7.60 13.71 22.12
CA GLU A 282 8.21 14.56 23.13
C GLU A 282 9.71 14.73 22.88
N TYR A 283 10.41 13.62 22.60
CA TYR A 283 11.82 13.65 22.23
C TYR A 283 12.09 14.53 21.00
N VAL A 284 11.33 14.35 19.91
CA VAL A 284 11.45 15.17 18.69
C VAL A 284 11.11 16.63 18.96
N SER A 285 10.12 16.92 19.80
CA SER A 285 9.76 18.32 20.14
C SER A 285 10.86 19.02 20.94
N SER A 286 11.65 18.27 21.72
CA SER A 286 12.75 18.81 22.53
C SER A 286 14.05 19.04 21.73
N GLU A 287 14.36 18.16 20.78
CA GLU A 287 15.67 18.11 20.10
C GLU A 287 15.58 18.43 18.59
N GLY A 288 14.37 18.41 18.02
CA GLY A 288 14.09 18.59 16.60
C GLY A 288 13.67 20.00 16.23
N ASP A 289 13.47 20.22 14.93
CA ASP A 289 12.81 21.42 14.41
C ASP A 289 11.33 21.16 14.05
N GLU A 290 10.64 22.21 13.60
CA GLU A 290 9.24 22.14 13.20
C GLU A 290 8.98 21.14 12.07
N HIS A 291 9.92 20.97 11.14
CA HIS A 291 9.74 20.12 9.96
C HIS A 291 9.80 18.64 10.31
N ILE A 292 10.77 18.22 11.13
CA ILE A 292 10.86 16.84 11.59
C ILE A 292 9.75 16.52 12.60
N ALA A 293 9.31 17.49 13.41
CA ALA A 293 8.17 17.34 14.31
C ALA A 293 6.88 17.07 13.53
N GLU A 294 6.61 17.84 12.47
CA GLU A 294 5.44 17.63 11.61
C GLU A 294 5.43 16.23 10.96
N VAL A 295 6.58 15.81 10.41
CA VAL A 295 6.72 14.48 9.78
C VAL A 295 6.58 13.36 10.81
N SER A 296 7.20 13.50 11.97
CA SER A 296 7.13 12.52 13.06
C SER A 296 5.69 12.36 13.56
N ASN A 297 4.95 13.47 13.70
CA ASN A 297 3.54 13.46 14.04
C ASN A 297 2.71 12.74 12.97
N LYS A 298 2.95 12.99 11.68
CA LYS A 298 2.26 12.27 10.59
C LYS A 298 2.51 10.77 10.62
N ILE A 299 3.75 10.34 10.90
CA ILE A 299 4.08 8.92 11.03
C ILE A 299 3.34 8.32 12.24
N CYS A 300 3.39 8.96 13.41
CA CYS A 300 2.73 8.49 14.62
C CYS A 300 1.20 8.42 14.47
N GLN A 301 0.57 9.43 13.86
CA GLN A 301 -0.86 9.41 13.55
C GLN A 301 -1.24 8.23 12.65
N LYS A 302 -0.39 7.91 11.68
CA LYS A 302 -0.61 6.75 10.81
C LYS A 302 -0.48 5.43 11.58
N ILE A 303 0.48 5.32 12.50
CA ILE A 303 0.59 4.17 13.42
C ILE A 303 -0.68 4.05 14.30
N PHE A 304 -1.15 5.15 14.88
CA PHE A 304 -2.39 5.16 15.67
C PHE A 304 -3.62 4.73 14.87
N SER A 305 -3.71 5.13 13.60
CA SER A 305 -4.82 4.73 12.73
C SER A 305 -4.91 3.20 12.53
N VAL A 306 -3.77 2.51 12.48
CA VAL A 306 -3.71 1.04 12.35
C VAL A 306 -4.31 0.36 13.59
N MET A 307 -3.99 0.85 14.78
CA MET A 307 -4.49 0.28 16.02
C MET A 307 -5.92 0.70 16.35
N GLY A 308 -6.35 1.85 15.86
CA GLY A 308 -7.64 2.45 16.18
C GLY A 308 -8.83 1.54 15.89
N ASP A 309 -8.78 0.77 14.79
CA ASP A 309 -9.84 -0.18 14.44
C ASP A 309 -9.94 -1.36 15.41
N GLY A 310 -8.79 -1.92 15.82
CA GLY A 310 -8.73 -3.00 16.81
C GLY A 310 -9.18 -2.53 18.19
N TYR A 311 -8.70 -1.36 18.60
CA TYR A 311 -9.09 -0.69 19.84
C TYR A 311 -10.61 -0.45 19.89
N ARG A 312 -11.18 0.16 18.83
CA ARG A 312 -12.63 0.43 18.73
C ARG A 312 -13.46 -0.85 18.84
N LYS A 313 -13.08 -1.93 18.15
CA LYS A 313 -13.78 -3.22 18.24
C LYS A 313 -13.77 -3.77 19.67
N HIS A 314 -12.63 -3.65 20.35
CA HIS A 314 -12.49 -4.12 21.71
C HIS A 314 -13.31 -3.27 22.70
N VAL A 315 -13.29 -1.94 22.54
CA VAL A 315 -14.15 -1.00 23.29
C VAL A 315 -15.62 -1.36 23.13
N THR A 316 -16.07 -1.57 21.88
CA THR A 316 -17.45 -2.02 21.60
C THR A 316 -17.76 -3.34 22.30
N SER A 317 -16.87 -4.33 22.21
CA SER A 317 -17.08 -5.63 22.85
C SER A 317 -17.22 -5.53 24.37
N LEU A 318 -16.37 -4.74 25.02
CA LEU A 318 -16.40 -4.58 26.48
C LEU A 318 -17.67 -3.84 26.91
N LEU A 319 -18.04 -2.78 26.19
CA LEU A 319 -19.26 -2.02 26.48
C LEU A 319 -20.52 -2.88 26.28
N LEU A 320 -20.60 -3.65 25.20
CA LEU A 320 -21.72 -4.56 24.95
C LEU A 320 -21.78 -5.68 26.00
N CYS A 321 -20.64 -6.19 26.46
CA CYS A 321 -20.59 -7.16 27.56
C CYS A 321 -21.20 -6.59 28.85
N THR A 322 -20.82 -5.36 29.22
CA THR A 322 -21.39 -4.66 30.39
C THR A 322 -22.89 -4.43 30.22
N ILE A 323 -23.34 -4.01 29.03
CA ILE A 323 -24.76 -3.82 28.72
C ILE A 323 -25.55 -5.13 28.82
N ASN A 324 -24.99 -6.24 28.33
CA ASN A 324 -25.65 -7.56 28.36
C ASN A 324 -25.77 -8.17 29.76
N LYS A 325 -25.11 -7.60 30.79
CA LYS A 325 -25.32 -8.00 32.20
C LYS A 325 -26.69 -7.59 32.73
N ILE A 326 -27.35 -6.61 32.08
CA ILE A 326 -28.68 -6.13 32.47
C ILE A 326 -29.68 -7.26 32.28
N THR A 327 -30.12 -7.84 33.39
CA THR A 327 -31.09 -8.93 33.41
C THR A 327 -32.25 -8.57 34.33
N ALA A 328 -33.47 -8.73 33.83
CA ALA A 328 -34.67 -8.41 34.61
C ALA A 328 -34.83 -9.41 35.77
N PRO A 329 -35.03 -8.94 37.02
CA PRO A 329 -35.24 -9.82 38.16
C PRO A 329 -36.58 -10.57 38.05
N GLU A 330 -36.57 -11.88 38.29
CA GLU A 330 -37.75 -12.76 38.14
C GLU A 330 -38.93 -12.41 39.07
N LYS A 331 -38.69 -11.70 40.18
CA LYS A 331 -39.74 -11.27 41.13
C LYS A 331 -39.44 -9.88 41.68
N SER A 332 -40.07 -8.86 41.13
CA SER A 332 -39.91 -7.46 41.56
C SER A 332 -41.26 -6.85 41.91
N SER A 333 -41.65 -6.91 43.19
CA SER A 333 -42.99 -6.50 43.64
C SER A 333 -43.05 -5.18 44.40
N ARG A 334 -41.94 -4.48 44.67
CA ARG A 334 -41.99 -3.23 45.48
C ARG A 334 -41.13 -2.04 45.01
N PHE A 335 -40.21 -2.19 44.05
CA PHE A 335 -39.39 -1.08 43.51
C PHE A 335 -39.02 -1.33 42.03
N ARG A 336 -40.03 -1.33 41.15
CA ARG A 336 -40.02 -2.15 39.92
C ARG A 336 -38.89 -1.89 38.92
N HIS A 337 -38.23 -0.73 38.93
CA HIS A 337 -37.13 -0.41 37.99
C HIS A 337 -35.85 0.17 38.62
N ASN A 338 -35.79 0.34 39.95
CA ASN A 338 -34.60 0.87 40.61
C ASN A 338 -33.38 -0.07 40.52
N TRP A 339 -33.64 -1.34 40.22
CA TRP A 339 -32.62 -2.35 40.01
C TRP A 339 -31.74 -2.09 38.76
N VAL A 340 -32.18 -1.22 37.83
CA VAL A 340 -31.45 -0.88 36.61
C VAL A 340 -30.32 0.13 36.89
N PHE A 341 -30.48 1.01 37.89
CA PHE A 341 -29.53 2.09 38.16
C PHE A 341 -28.09 1.63 38.43
N PRO A 342 -27.83 0.58 39.23
CA PRO A 342 -26.46 0.07 39.42
C PRO A 342 -25.77 -0.33 38.11
N TYR A 343 -26.51 -0.90 37.15
CA TYR A 343 -25.96 -1.25 35.83
C TYR A 343 -25.69 -0.02 34.98
N LEU A 344 -26.54 1.02 35.06
CA LEU A 344 -26.30 2.30 34.40
C LEU A 344 -25.07 3.01 34.95
N GLU A 345 -24.86 2.94 36.27
CA GLU A 345 -23.65 3.43 36.93
C GLU A 345 -22.41 2.66 36.48
N GLU A 346 -22.50 1.32 36.37
CA GLU A 346 -21.42 0.49 35.84
C GLU A 346 -21.06 0.85 34.38
N ILE A 347 -22.07 1.05 33.52
CA ILE A 347 -21.87 1.49 32.13
C ILE A 347 -21.21 2.87 32.09
N HIS A 348 -21.66 3.80 32.94
CA HIS A 348 -21.07 5.13 33.01
C HIS A 348 -19.60 5.09 33.49
N SER A 349 -19.29 4.28 34.52
CA SER A 349 -17.91 4.06 34.98
C SER A 349 -17.05 3.47 33.87
N CYS A 350 -17.55 2.43 33.19
CA CYS A 350 -16.88 1.79 32.06
C CYS A 350 -16.55 2.79 30.94
N MET A 351 -17.50 3.67 30.57
CA MET A 351 -17.25 4.72 29.57
C MET A 351 -16.17 5.71 30.03
N ARG A 352 -16.16 6.12 31.30
CA ARG A 352 -15.12 7.01 31.86
C ARG A 352 -13.74 6.37 31.86
N GLU A 353 -13.64 5.10 32.24
CA GLU A 353 -12.38 4.35 32.21
C GLU A 353 -11.82 4.27 30.79
N MET A 354 -12.67 3.94 29.81
CA MET A 354 -12.29 3.91 28.39
C MET A 354 -11.84 5.27 27.85
N ILE A 355 -12.42 6.38 28.33
CA ILE A 355 -11.98 7.74 27.97
C ILE A 355 -10.57 8.00 28.49
N ASN A 356 -10.31 7.69 29.75
CA ASN A 356 -8.98 7.89 30.35
C ASN A 356 -7.92 7.04 29.66
N GLU A 357 -8.24 5.79 29.37
CA GLU A 357 -7.34 4.89 28.66
C GLU A 357 -7.07 5.36 27.22
N ALA A 358 -8.12 5.74 26.49
CA ALA A 358 -7.97 6.25 25.13
C ALA A 358 -7.18 7.56 25.10
N ARG A 359 -7.42 8.47 26.06
CA ARG A 359 -6.65 9.72 26.23
C ARG A 359 -5.18 9.43 26.48
N SER A 360 -4.85 8.48 27.36
CA SER A 360 -3.46 8.10 27.64
C SER A 360 -2.75 7.49 26.42
N THR A 361 -3.52 6.83 25.54
CA THR A 361 -3.01 6.07 24.39
C THR A 361 -2.87 6.93 23.14
N PHE A 362 -3.93 7.66 22.76
CA PHE A 362 -4.04 8.42 21.51
C PHE A 362 -3.86 9.93 21.70
N GLY A 363 -3.61 10.38 22.94
CA GLY A 363 -3.45 11.79 23.26
C GLY A 363 -4.68 12.61 22.86
N PRO A 364 -4.53 13.78 22.20
CA PRO A 364 -5.64 14.65 21.84
C PRO A 364 -6.57 14.09 20.75
N ASN A 365 -6.18 13.01 20.07
CA ASN A 365 -6.97 12.39 19.00
C ASN A 365 -7.73 11.15 19.48
N PHE A 366 -8.06 11.05 20.78
CA PHE A 366 -8.70 9.86 21.33
C PHE A 366 -10.19 9.72 20.99
N SER A 367 -10.92 10.84 20.86
CA SER A 367 -12.39 10.81 20.72
C SER A 367 -12.89 10.03 19.49
N PRO A 368 -12.28 10.10 18.29
CA PRO A 368 -12.73 9.33 17.12
C PRO A 368 -12.61 7.81 17.30
N HIS A 369 -11.78 7.34 18.23
CA HIS A 369 -11.53 5.91 18.49
C HIS A 369 -12.55 5.29 19.46
N ILE A 370 -13.24 6.09 20.28
CA ILE A 370 -14.18 5.61 21.31
C ILE A 370 -15.64 6.02 21.08
N VAL A 371 -15.88 7.21 20.53
CA VAL A 371 -17.24 7.75 20.38
C VAL A 371 -18.15 6.87 19.53
N PRO A 372 -17.71 6.31 18.39
CA PRO A 372 -18.55 5.40 17.61
C PRO A 372 -18.97 4.16 18.42
N SER A 373 -18.10 3.64 19.28
CA SER A 373 -18.42 2.51 20.17
C SER A 373 -19.43 2.90 21.24
N PHE A 374 -19.31 4.10 21.81
CA PHE A 374 -20.29 4.63 22.77
C PHE A 374 -21.66 4.85 22.13
N GLU A 375 -21.71 5.39 20.91
CA GLU A 375 -22.97 5.54 20.17
C GLU A 375 -23.65 4.20 19.93
N GLU A 376 -22.89 3.16 19.58
CA GLU A 376 -23.41 1.82 19.39
C GLU A 376 -23.90 1.20 20.71
N GLY A 377 -23.13 1.33 21.80
CA GLY A 377 -23.56 0.87 23.12
C GLY A 377 -24.84 1.55 23.59
N ILE A 378 -24.99 2.86 23.38
CA ILE A 378 -26.22 3.60 23.73
C ILE A 378 -27.40 3.11 22.89
N LYS A 379 -27.21 2.82 21.61
CA LYS A 379 -28.27 2.24 20.76
C LYS A 379 -28.70 0.86 21.27
N GLU A 380 -27.75 0.01 21.64
CA GLU A 380 -28.07 -1.32 22.15
C GLU A 380 -28.76 -1.26 23.52
N LEU A 381 -28.28 -0.41 24.43
CA LEU A 381 -28.92 -0.17 25.72
C LEU A 381 -30.37 0.33 25.55
N ASN A 382 -30.60 1.22 24.59
CA ASN A 382 -31.95 1.67 24.24
C ASN A 382 -32.80 0.56 23.62
N SER A 383 -32.21 -0.30 22.77
CA SER A 383 -32.86 -1.49 22.22
C SER A 383 -33.29 -2.44 23.33
N LEU A 384 -32.43 -2.74 24.30
CA LEU A 384 -32.78 -3.57 25.46
C LEU A 384 -33.96 -3.01 26.25
N ILE A 385 -33.92 -1.70 26.55
CA ILE A 385 -34.98 -1.04 27.32
C ILE A 385 -36.32 -1.04 26.59
N ARG A 386 -36.34 -0.85 25.26
CA ARG A 386 -37.57 -0.75 24.45
C ARG A 386 -38.09 -2.06 23.89
N ASN A 387 -37.21 -2.88 23.36
CA ASN A 387 -37.57 -4.05 22.57
C ASN A 387 -37.80 -5.27 23.47
N GLN A 388 -36.96 -5.46 24.48
CA GLN A 388 -37.12 -6.54 25.47
C GLN A 388 -38.07 -6.17 26.61
N ASP A 389 -38.63 -4.95 26.56
CA ASP A 389 -39.59 -4.42 27.54
C ASP A 389 -39.16 -4.68 29.00
N ILE A 390 -37.86 -4.48 29.26
CA ILE A 390 -37.25 -4.70 30.58
C ILE A 390 -37.92 -3.83 31.67
N LEU A 391 -38.56 -2.74 31.24
CA LEU A 391 -39.32 -1.85 32.08
C LEU A 391 -40.84 -2.15 32.10
N ASN A 392 -41.31 -3.24 31.47
CA ASN A 392 -42.72 -3.64 31.38
C ASN A 392 -43.68 -2.50 31.00
N ILE A 393 -43.28 -1.66 30.04
CA ILE A 393 -44.00 -0.46 29.59
C ILE A 393 -45.02 -0.83 28.50
N LYS A 394 -44.82 -1.92 27.75
CA LYS A 394 -45.82 -2.36 26.76
C LYS A 394 -47.04 -2.89 27.51
N ARG A 395 -48.23 -2.49 27.04
CA ARG A 395 -49.50 -3.04 27.51
C ARG A 395 -49.49 -4.55 27.29
N GLU A 396 -49.51 -5.32 28.38
CA GLU A 396 -49.97 -6.71 28.33
C GLU A 396 -51.28 -6.72 27.51
N ASN A 397 -51.34 -7.56 26.48
CA ASN A 397 -52.57 -7.83 25.77
C ASN A 397 -53.56 -8.44 26.76
N ALA A 398 -54.37 -7.59 27.38
CA ALA A 398 -55.64 -7.87 28.03
C ALA A 398 -55.74 -9.24 28.73
N ASP A 399 -54.93 -9.50 29.75
CA ASP A 399 -55.30 -10.51 30.75
C ASP A 399 -56.09 -9.83 31.86
N VAL A 400 -57.41 -10.00 31.82
CA VAL A 400 -58.43 -9.30 32.63
C VAL A 400 -58.30 -9.62 34.15
N ARG A 401 -57.35 -10.47 34.55
CA ARG A 401 -57.21 -10.98 35.93
C ARG A 401 -56.15 -10.29 36.80
N THR A 402 -55.34 -9.39 36.26
CA THR A 402 -54.39 -8.56 37.03
C THR A 402 -54.73 -7.09 36.84
N LYS A 403 -55.80 -6.61 37.51
CA LYS A 403 -56.09 -5.17 37.57
C LYS A 403 -54.98 -4.46 38.35
N ARG A 404 -53.94 -4.00 37.66
CA ARG A 404 -52.96 -3.04 38.19
C ARG A 404 -53.70 -1.77 38.62
N THR A 405 -53.38 -1.27 39.80
CA THR A 405 -53.96 -0.02 40.31
C THR A 405 -53.47 1.17 39.47
N VAL A 406 -54.24 2.27 39.48
CA VAL A 406 -53.83 3.54 38.82
C VAL A 406 -52.49 4.03 39.39
N GLN A 407 -52.26 3.80 40.68
CA GLN A 407 -51.01 4.12 41.37
C GLN A 407 -49.83 3.33 40.81
N GLU A 408 -49.93 2.00 40.70
CA GLU A 408 -48.86 1.16 40.13
C GLU A 408 -48.53 1.54 38.67
N ASN A 409 -49.54 1.81 37.85
CA ASN A 409 -49.32 2.26 36.46
C ASN A 409 -48.65 3.65 36.37
N THR A 410 -48.83 4.49 37.40
CA THR A 410 -48.21 5.82 37.47
C THR A 410 -46.77 5.72 37.94
N GLU A 411 -46.49 4.87 38.95
CA GLU A 411 -45.15 4.59 39.46
C GLU A 411 -44.25 3.91 38.40
N ASP A 412 -44.77 2.98 37.60
CA ASP A 412 -44.05 2.32 36.50
C ASP A 412 -43.62 3.35 35.43
N LYS A 413 -44.52 4.26 35.05
CA LYS A 413 -44.23 5.35 34.09
C LYS A 413 -43.21 6.35 34.62
N ILE A 414 -43.34 6.77 35.88
CA ILE A 414 -42.38 7.68 36.52
C ILE A 414 -40.99 7.03 36.55
N SER A 415 -40.92 5.76 36.92
CA SER A 415 -39.66 5.02 36.99
C SER A 415 -39.01 4.86 35.61
N ALA A 416 -39.79 4.62 34.56
CA ALA A 416 -39.29 4.59 33.18
C ALA A 416 -38.76 5.95 32.70
N ILE A 417 -39.42 7.04 33.07
CA ILE A 417 -38.94 8.41 32.84
C ILE A 417 -37.61 8.64 33.56
N CYS A 418 -37.49 8.20 34.82
CA CYS A 418 -36.25 8.32 35.59
C CYS A 418 -35.09 7.53 34.96
N VAL A 419 -35.33 6.29 34.49
CA VAL A 419 -34.32 5.48 33.78
C VAL A 419 -33.89 6.16 32.48
N THR A 420 -34.84 6.67 31.69
CA THR A 420 -34.54 7.39 30.45
C THR A 420 -33.78 8.69 30.71
N GLY A 421 -34.15 9.42 31.76
CA GLY A 421 -33.44 10.62 32.22
C GLY A 421 -32.01 10.32 32.65
N ALA A 422 -31.78 9.19 33.33
CA ALA A 422 -30.44 8.75 33.71
C ALA A 422 -29.56 8.45 32.49
N LEU A 423 -30.09 7.84 31.43
CA LEU A 423 -29.36 7.63 30.18
C LEU A 423 -28.94 8.93 29.51
N VAL A 424 -29.87 9.90 29.44
CA VAL A 424 -29.59 11.23 28.90
C VAL A 424 -28.50 11.92 29.73
N ASN A 425 -28.58 11.80 31.06
CA ASN A 425 -27.56 12.35 31.96
C ASN A 425 -26.20 11.69 31.73
N ILE A 426 -26.11 10.37 31.55
CA ILE A 426 -24.86 9.68 31.23
C ILE A 426 -24.24 10.23 29.95
N VAL A 427 -25.03 10.43 28.89
CA VAL A 427 -24.53 11.02 27.64
C VAL A 427 -24.00 12.44 27.86
N HIS A 428 -24.72 13.28 28.61
CA HIS A 428 -24.27 14.63 28.91
C HIS A 428 -22.99 14.65 29.75
N GLU A 429 -22.91 13.80 30.77
CA GLU A 429 -21.73 13.70 31.63
C GLU A 429 -20.51 13.18 30.87
N VAL A 430 -20.69 12.17 30.01
CA VAL A 430 -19.62 11.64 29.16
C VAL A 430 -19.15 12.70 28.16
N ASN A 431 -20.06 13.39 27.48
CA ASN A 431 -19.68 14.47 26.56
C ASN A 431 -18.97 15.62 27.28
N ARG A 432 -19.44 16.01 28.48
CA ARG A 432 -18.75 16.99 29.33
C ARG A 432 -17.35 16.50 29.69
N TYR A 433 -17.20 15.25 30.08
CA TYR A 433 -15.92 14.68 30.46
C TYR A 433 -14.94 14.60 29.28
N ILE A 434 -15.41 14.28 28.08
CA ILE A 434 -14.61 14.38 26.85
C ILE A 434 -14.12 15.82 26.65
N LEU A 435 -15.00 16.82 26.78
CA LEU A 435 -14.64 18.24 26.63
C LEU A 435 -13.64 18.71 27.70
N GLU A 436 -13.80 18.29 28.95
CA GLU A 436 -12.86 18.55 30.05
C GLU A 436 -11.48 17.96 29.73
N CYS A 437 -11.43 16.71 29.27
CA CYS A 437 -10.19 16.05 28.87
C CYS A 437 -9.49 16.78 27.70
N TYR A 438 -10.24 17.42 26.81
CA TYR A 438 -9.69 18.23 25.71
C TYR A 438 -9.22 19.62 26.17
N SER A 439 -9.86 20.23 27.17
CA SER A 439 -9.49 21.59 27.62
C SER A 439 -8.26 21.61 28.53
N GLU A 440 -8.03 20.56 29.31
CA GLU A 440 -6.79 20.36 30.09
C GLU A 440 -5.56 20.14 29.19
N ALA A 441 -5.82 19.61 28.01
CA ALA A 441 -4.87 19.24 27.00
C ALA A 441 -4.52 20.52 26.21
N LYS A 442 -3.52 21.29 26.65
CA LYS A 442 -3.05 22.56 26.04
C LYS A 442 -2.49 22.36 24.60
N PHE A 443 -3.28 21.86 23.66
CA PHE A 443 -2.82 21.47 22.34
C PHE A 443 -3.00 22.59 21.32
N GLN A 444 -1.89 23.00 20.71
CA GLN A 444 -1.85 23.81 19.50
C GLN A 444 -2.12 22.91 18.30
N GLY A 445 -3.38 22.79 17.89
CA GLY A 445 -3.78 21.97 16.74
C GLY A 445 -5.24 21.59 16.84
N ILE A 446 -6.09 22.35 16.16
CA ILE A 446 -7.55 22.28 16.23
C ILE A 446 -8.04 20.96 15.60
N VAL A 447 -8.32 19.95 16.44
CA VAL A 447 -9.24 18.88 16.09
C VAL A 447 -10.35 18.92 17.13
N GLU A 448 -11.53 19.39 16.74
CA GLU A 448 -12.68 19.41 17.63
C GLU A 448 -12.98 17.97 18.11
N PRO A 449 -13.28 17.77 19.40
CA PRO A 449 -13.64 16.45 19.90
C PRO A 449 -14.87 15.92 19.18
N CYS A 450 -14.84 14.66 18.76
CA CYS A 450 -16.06 13.94 18.48
C CYS A 450 -16.86 13.82 19.78
N LEU A 451 -18.15 14.17 19.73
CA LEU A 451 -19.08 14.03 20.85
C LEU A 451 -20.17 13.04 20.47
N ILE A 452 -20.75 12.39 21.47
CA ILE A 452 -21.88 11.48 21.29
C ILE A 452 -23.07 12.32 20.80
N SER A 453 -23.54 12.04 19.59
CA SER A 453 -24.61 12.81 18.92
C SER A 453 -26.02 12.37 19.32
N ASN A 454 -26.15 11.25 20.02
CA ASN A 454 -27.40 10.56 20.34
C ASN A 454 -28.35 11.28 21.34
N VAL A 455 -28.06 12.51 21.75
CA VAL A 455 -28.97 13.33 22.59
C VAL A 455 -30.35 13.46 21.93
N ASN A 456 -30.39 13.66 20.61
CA ASN A 456 -31.63 13.79 19.84
C ASN A 456 -32.44 12.48 19.74
N LEU A 457 -31.81 11.32 19.88
CA LEU A 457 -32.46 10.01 19.80
C LEU A 457 -33.18 9.67 21.11
N LEU A 458 -32.62 10.12 22.24
CA LEU A 458 -33.18 10.02 23.59
C LEU A 458 -34.17 11.17 23.92
N ASP A 459 -34.02 12.36 23.34
CA ASP A 459 -34.98 13.47 23.49
C ASP A 459 -36.31 13.23 22.78
N ARG A 460 -36.31 12.54 21.62
CA ARG A 460 -37.54 12.06 20.96
C ARG A 460 -38.27 11.00 21.78
N LEU A 461 -37.57 10.44 22.76
CA LEU A 461 -37.95 9.34 23.63
C LEU A 461 -38.62 9.87 24.91
N ASN A 462 -38.11 10.99 25.44
CA ASN A 462 -38.67 11.71 26.59
C ASN A 462 -39.97 12.48 26.26
N LYS A 463 -40.26 12.69 24.96
CA LYS A 463 -41.44 13.43 24.47
C LYS A 463 -42.64 12.55 24.08
N LYS A 464 -42.52 11.22 24.09
CA LYS A 464 -43.60 10.26 23.83
C LYS A 464 -43.96 9.53 25.11
#